data_AF-A0A251Q2S5-F1
#
_entry.id   AF-A0A251Q2S5-F1
#
_cell.length_a   1.000
_cell.length_b   1.000
_cell.length_c   1.000
_cell.angle_alpha   90.00
_cell.angle_beta   90.00
_cell.angle_gamma   90.00
#
_symmetry.space_group_name_H-M   'P 1'
#
loop_
_entity.id
_entity.type
_entity.pdbx_description
1 polymer ?
#
loop_
_entity_poly.entity_id
_entity_poly.type
_entity_poly.pdbx_seq_one_letter_code
_entity_poly.pdbx_strand_id
1 'polypeptide(L)'
;MAPWVLNTETCSVQIVPESHLGNQLFQICANFGAFMILRSSPTYRKKMVVAGNGLFYPIVGFASCVAFIYMSFGGLGTNLQEKTKLGFVERNGTQFMLDGKAFYINGWNSYWLMDHSVDEYTKPRVREILQAGATMGLTVCRTWAFNDGDYNALQISPGRFNEQVFKALDHVIVEARQQGIRLLFSLVNNLQAYGGKTQYVKWAWDEGVGLSASNDSFFFDPSIRNYFKNYTLLTRKNTLNGIEYRDDPTIFAWELINEPRCITDASGDTLQDWIEEMSAFVKAIDKKHLLTVGLEGFYGPKNPKRLTVNPEMWASRLGSDFIRNSKVPNIDFASVHIYPDHWFHDKEFHENLKFVSKWMHSHIEDGDKELNKPVMFTEYGLSNQNKDFEPSQRDRFYKVILDAIYKSAKKNGSGAGSLVWQLFVGGMDKYNDEFGIVPWERPSTYKLIIEQSCRLARLHGPTQQQRNLKDLCSQRQ
;
A
#
# COMPACT_ATOMS: atom_id res chain seq x y z
N MET A 1 -35.53 48.23 -42.35
CA MET A 1 -35.22 46.81 -42.68
C MET A 1 -35.14 46.06 -41.35
N ALA A 2 -35.92 45.01 -41.18
CA ALA A 2 -35.82 44.08 -40.04
C ALA A 2 -35.74 42.65 -40.62
N PRO A 3 -35.34 41.59 -39.88
CA PRO A 3 -34.67 41.50 -38.56
C PRO A 3 -33.40 40.60 -38.67
N TRP A 4 -32.62 40.29 -37.63
CA TRP A 4 -32.81 39.15 -36.72
C TRP A 4 -32.13 39.40 -35.36
N VAL A 5 -32.87 39.03 -34.31
CA VAL A 5 -32.56 39.05 -32.87
C VAL A 5 -32.15 37.64 -32.45
N LEU A 6 -31.24 37.51 -31.47
CA LEU A 6 -31.24 36.38 -30.54
C LEU A 6 -30.71 36.85 -29.18
N ASN A 7 -31.64 36.95 -28.24
CA ASN A 7 -31.44 37.21 -26.82
C ASN A 7 -30.84 35.98 -26.14
N THR A 8 -29.92 36.22 -25.22
CA THR A 8 -29.46 35.28 -24.21
C THR A 8 -30.36 35.39 -22.98
N GLU A 9 -31.19 34.38 -22.75
CA GLU A 9 -31.85 34.15 -21.46
C GLU A 9 -31.44 32.81 -20.86
N THR A 10 -31.26 32.89 -19.55
CA THR A 10 -30.93 31.90 -18.54
C THR A 10 -31.66 30.56 -18.66
N CYS A 11 -30.91 29.45 -18.54
CA CYS A 11 -31.46 28.14 -18.22
C CYS A 11 -31.00 27.70 -16.83
N SER A 12 -31.90 27.80 -15.87
CA SER A 12 -31.88 27.15 -14.57
C SER A 12 -32.14 25.65 -14.76
N VAL A 13 -31.20 24.80 -14.37
CA VAL A 13 -31.42 23.35 -14.29
C VAL A 13 -31.93 23.03 -12.89
N GLN A 14 -33.23 22.77 -12.78
CA GLN A 14 -33.81 22.08 -11.62
C GLN A 14 -33.44 20.60 -11.69
N ILE A 15 -32.91 20.09 -10.59
CA ILE A 15 -32.71 18.67 -10.33
C ILE A 15 -34.08 18.03 -10.06
N VAL A 16 -34.46 17.04 -10.86
CA VAL A 16 -35.63 16.17 -10.62
C VAL A 16 -35.14 14.82 -10.10
N PRO A 17 -35.76 14.21 -9.07
CA PRO A 17 -35.29 12.96 -8.48
C PRO A 17 -35.43 11.75 -9.41
N GLU A 18 -34.51 10.79 -9.26
CA GLU A 18 -34.47 9.48 -9.93
C GLU A 18 -35.64 8.55 -9.56
N SER A 19 -36.86 8.85 -10.01
CA SER A 19 -37.98 7.91 -9.90
C SER A 19 -38.91 7.86 -11.12
N HIS A 20 -38.45 8.35 -12.29
CA HIS A 20 -39.30 8.41 -13.50
C HIS A 20 -38.76 7.75 -14.78
N LEU A 21 -37.57 7.12 -14.75
CA LEU A 21 -37.09 6.35 -15.90
C LEU A 21 -37.77 4.97 -16.03
N GLY A 22 -38.20 4.36 -14.92
CA GLY A 22 -38.83 3.04 -14.92
C GLY A 22 -40.22 2.99 -15.57
N ASN A 23 -40.98 4.08 -15.48
CA ASN A 23 -42.36 4.13 -16.00
C ASN A 23 -42.42 4.38 -17.52
N GLN A 24 -41.44 5.07 -18.12
CA GLN A 24 -41.44 5.30 -19.56
C GLN A 24 -41.06 4.04 -20.37
N LEU A 25 -40.20 3.17 -19.84
CA LEU A 25 -39.83 1.90 -20.47
C LEU A 25 -40.97 0.88 -20.43
N PHE A 26 -41.76 0.85 -19.34
CA PHE A 26 -42.94 0.00 -19.25
C PHE A 26 -44.06 0.41 -20.24
N GLN A 27 -44.20 1.71 -20.50
CA GLN A 27 -45.18 2.23 -21.47
C GLN A 27 -44.84 1.87 -22.93
N ILE A 28 -43.55 1.78 -23.27
CA ILE A 28 -43.08 1.40 -24.61
C ILE A 28 -43.30 -0.10 -24.88
N CYS A 29 -43.08 -0.97 -23.88
CA CYS A 29 -43.34 -2.40 -24.01
C CYS A 29 -44.84 -2.74 -24.06
N ALA A 30 -45.70 -1.99 -23.36
CA ALA A 30 -47.16 -2.19 -23.41
C ALA A 30 -47.77 -1.77 -24.75
N ASN A 31 -47.26 -0.72 -25.39
CA ASN A 31 -47.77 -0.22 -26.67
C ASN A 31 -47.45 -1.12 -27.87
N PHE A 32 -46.38 -1.94 -27.80
CA PHE A 32 -46.10 -2.94 -28.84
C PHE A 32 -47.00 -4.18 -28.75
N GLY A 33 -47.47 -4.54 -27.55
CA GLY A 33 -48.43 -5.65 -27.35
C GLY A 33 -49.88 -5.29 -27.71
N ALA A 34 -50.26 -4.02 -27.58
CA ALA A 34 -51.63 -3.57 -27.82
C ALA A 34 -51.97 -3.36 -29.33
N PHE A 35 -50.97 -3.29 -30.22
CA PHE A 35 -51.23 -3.09 -31.66
C PHE A 35 -51.70 -4.37 -32.38
N MET A 36 -51.69 -5.54 -31.72
CA MET A 36 -52.12 -6.81 -32.32
C MET A 36 -53.51 -7.30 -31.89
N ILE A 37 -54.23 -6.55 -31.05
CA ILE A 37 -55.58 -6.94 -30.59
C ILE A 37 -56.45 -5.68 -30.54
N LEU A 38 -57.09 -5.33 -31.67
CA LEU A 38 -58.38 -4.61 -31.73
C LEU A 38 -58.68 -4.19 -33.18
N ARG A 39 -59.49 -5.00 -33.88
CA ARG A 39 -60.57 -4.57 -34.79
C ARG A 39 -61.30 -5.81 -35.34
N SER A 40 -62.37 -6.21 -34.67
CA SER A 40 -63.40 -7.08 -35.24
C SER A 40 -64.75 -6.35 -35.15
N SER A 41 -65.32 -6.03 -36.31
CA SER A 41 -66.75 -5.80 -36.52
C SER A 41 -67.07 -6.00 -38.01
N PRO A 42 -68.29 -6.46 -38.34
CA PRO A 42 -68.44 -7.56 -39.30
C PRO A 42 -68.92 -7.06 -40.66
N THR A 43 -68.37 -7.63 -41.73
CA THR A 43 -69.08 -8.16 -42.92
C THR A 43 -68.07 -8.34 -44.05
N TYR A 44 -67.83 -9.60 -44.41
CA TYR A 44 -67.66 -10.15 -45.76
C TYR A 44 -66.74 -11.38 -45.69
N ARG A 45 -67.33 -12.53 -46.00
CA ARG A 45 -66.61 -13.80 -46.20
C ARG A 45 -65.61 -13.65 -47.33
N LYS A 46 -64.32 -13.77 -47.03
CA LYS A 46 -63.35 -14.40 -47.94
C LYS A 46 -62.47 -15.35 -47.14
N LYS A 47 -62.45 -16.61 -47.59
CA LYS A 47 -61.54 -17.66 -47.12
C LYS A 47 -60.11 -17.16 -47.27
N MET A 48 -59.35 -17.13 -46.18
CA MET A 48 -57.89 -17.17 -46.23
C MET A 48 -57.40 -18.22 -45.25
N VAL A 49 -56.78 -19.24 -45.82
CA VAL A 49 -55.94 -20.21 -45.11
C VAL A 49 -54.71 -19.44 -44.65
N VAL A 50 -54.40 -19.44 -43.35
CA VAL A 50 -53.06 -19.11 -42.86
C VAL A 50 -52.65 -20.15 -41.83
N ALA A 51 -51.54 -20.79 -42.17
CA ALA A 51 -50.89 -21.89 -41.49
C ALA A 51 -50.37 -21.50 -40.09
N GLY A 52 -50.13 -22.53 -39.29
CA GLY A 52 -49.66 -22.42 -37.91
C GLY A 52 -48.38 -21.60 -37.77
N ASN A 53 -48.37 -20.72 -36.78
CA ASN A 53 -47.23 -20.32 -35.94
C ASN A 53 -47.66 -19.30 -34.86
N GLY A 54 -48.87 -19.47 -34.29
CA GLY A 54 -49.47 -18.51 -33.36
C GLY A 54 -48.74 -18.33 -32.03
N LEU A 55 -47.83 -19.24 -31.67
CA LEU A 55 -47.04 -19.17 -30.43
C LEU A 55 -45.54 -18.89 -30.66
N PHE A 56 -45.06 -18.98 -31.90
CA PHE A 56 -43.62 -18.90 -32.19
C PHE A 56 -43.10 -17.46 -32.08
N TYR A 57 -43.84 -16.49 -32.63
CA TYR A 57 -43.45 -15.08 -32.64
C TYR A 57 -43.45 -14.43 -31.24
N PRO A 58 -44.42 -14.70 -30.34
CA PRO A 58 -44.37 -14.20 -28.96
C PRO A 58 -43.20 -14.76 -28.15
N ILE A 59 -42.87 -16.05 -28.33
CA ILE A 59 -41.77 -16.72 -27.62
C ILE A 59 -40.41 -16.16 -28.07
N VAL A 60 -40.22 -16.00 -29.38
CA VAL A 60 -38.98 -15.42 -29.93
C VAL A 60 -38.84 -13.96 -29.54
N GLY A 61 -39.93 -13.19 -29.52
CA GLY A 61 -39.93 -11.81 -29.02
C GLY A 61 -39.53 -11.72 -27.55
N PHE A 62 -40.11 -12.55 -26.68
CA PHE A 62 -39.75 -12.59 -25.26
C PHE A 62 -38.30 -13.02 -25.04
N ALA A 63 -37.85 -14.07 -25.73
CA ALA A 63 -36.46 -14.54 -25.65
C ALA A 63 -35.46 -13.48 -26.12
N SER A 64 -35.81 -12.70 -27.16
CA SER A 64 -34.97 -11.61 -27.67
C SER A 64 -34.90 -10.44 -26.69
N CYS A 65 -36.00 -10.10 -26.01
CA CYS A 65 -36.00 -9.10 -24.93
C CYS A 65 -35.18 -9.55 -23.72
N VAL A 66 -35.28 -10.82 -23.30
CA VAL A 66 -34.46 -11.37 -22.22
C VAL A 66 -32.98 -11.38 -22.60
N ALA A 67 -32.64 -11.77 -23.83
CA ALA A 67 -31.28 -11.72 -24.34
C ALA A 67 -30.75 -10.28 -24.43
N PHE A 68 -31.58 -9.32 -24.84
CA PHE A 68 -31.19 -7.90 -24.86
C PHE A 68 -30.98 -7.34 -23.45
N ILE A 69 -31.88 -7.66 -22.50
CA ILE A 69 -31.69 -7.28 -21.08
C ILE A 69 -30.43 -7.94 -20.51
N TYR A 70 -30.14 -9.20 -20.85
CA TYR A 70 -28.92 -9.89 -20.43
C TYR A 70 -27.67 -9.34 -21.13
N MET A 71 -27.74 -8.88 -22.38
CA MET A 71 -26.60 -8.26 -23.06
C MET A 71 -26.39 -6.80 -22.63
N SER A 72 -27.46 -6.07 -22.29
CA SER A 72 -27.41 -4.67 -21.83
C SER A 72 -27.15 -4.54 -20.33
N PHE A 73 -27.57 -5.51 -19.52
CA PHE A 73 -27.49 -5.49 -18.05
C PHE A 73 -26.96 -6.80 -17.43
N GLY A 74 -26.60 -7.83 -18.19
CA GLY A 74 -25.96 -9.05 -17.65
C GLY A 74 -24.51 -8.82 -17.19
N GLY A 75 -23.96 -7.62 -17.43
CA GLY A 75 -22.77 -7.10 -16.73
C GLY A 75 -23.08 -6.45 -15.37
N LEU A 76 -24.35 -6.21 -15.05
CA LEU A 76 -24.86 -5.82 -13.71
C LEU A 76 -25.24 -7.07 -12.91
N GLY A 77 -24.44 -8.13 -13.03
CA GLY A 77 -24.31 -9.05 -11.92
C GLY A 77 -24.02 -8.20 -10.69
N THR A 78 -24.89 -8.27 -9.70
CA THR A 78 -24.56 -7.82 -8.36
C THR A 78 -23.29 -8.58 -7.98
N ASN A 79 -22.13 -7.97 -8.20
CA ASN A 79 -20.93 -8.24 -7.45
C ASN A 79 -21.23 -7.81 -6.02
N LEU A 80 -22.12 -8.54 -5.34
CA LEU A 80 -21.89 -8.94 -3.97
C LEU A 80 -20.63 -9.80 -4.04
N GLN A 81 -19.50 -9.15 -4.30
CA GLN A 81 -18.18 -9.67 -4.06
C GLN A 81 -18.24 -10.02 -2.59
N GLU A 82 -18.40 -11.31 -2.30
CA GLU A 82 -18.42 -11.86 -0.96
C GLU A 82 -17.27 -11.16 -0.24
N LYS A 83 -17.59 -10.27 0.71
CA LYS A 83 -16.58 -9.42 1.36
C LYS A 83 -15.58 -10.40 1.96
N THR A 84 -14.46 -10.63 1.28
CA THR A 84 -13.43 -11.54 1.75
C THR A 84 -13.03 -11.01 3.12
N LYS A 85 -13.41 -11.73 4.17
CA LYS A 85 -13.17 -11.31 5.54
C LYS A 85 -11.70 -11.56 5.81
N LEU A 86 -10.87 -10.55 5.58
CA LEU A 86 -9.44 -10.63 5.89
C LEU A 86 -9.26 -10.65 7.42
N GLY A 87 -8.40 -11.52 7.94
CA GLY A 87 -7.93 -11.45 9.32
C GLY A 87 -6.87 -10.36 9.49
N PHE A 88 -6.67 -9.88 10.72
CA PHE A 88 -5.51 -9.07 11.08
C PHE A 88 -4.26 -9.95 11.11
N VAL A 89 -3.12 -9.39 10.72
CA VAL A 89 -1.84 -10.07 10.94
C VAL A 89 -1.44 -9.82 12.39
N GLU A 90 -1.09 -10.89 13.08
CA GLU A 90 -0.71 -10.87 14.48
C GLU A 90 0.75 -11.27 14.64
N ARG A 91 1.34 -11.01 15.80
CA ARG A 91 2.66 -11.54 16.17
C ARG A 91 2.49 -12.70 17.14
N ASN A 92 3.26 -13.76 16.91
CA ASN A 92 3.50 -14.82 17.89
C ASN A 92 5.01 -15.07 18.01
N GLY A 93 5.59 -14.60 19.12
CA GLY A 93 7.05 -14.67 19.33
C GLY A 93 7.81 -13.98 18.22
N THR A 94 8.65 -14.74 17.51
CA THR A 94 9.48 -14.27 16.39
C THR A 94 8.79 -14.30 15.03
N GLN A 95 7.51 -14.71 14.97
CA GLN A 95 6.78 -14.92 13.72
C GLN A 95 5.56 -14.00 13.60
N PHE A 96 5.20 -13.64 12.36
CA PHE A 96 3.86 -13.15 12.06
C PHE A 96 2.91 -14.30 11.79
N MET A 97 1.66 -14.12 12.18
CA MET A 97 0.60 -15.09 12.01
C MET A 97 -0.58 -14.46 11.29
N LEU A 98 -1.14 -15.19 10.32
CA LEU A 98 -2.38 -14.85 9.66
C LEU A 98 -3.29 -16.08 9.63
N ASP A 99 -4.48 -15.96 10.22
CA ASP A 99 -5.47 -17.04 10.28
C ASP A 99 -4.88 -18.35 10.85
N GLY A 100 -4.04 -18.22 11.89
CA GLY A 100 -3.40 -19.35 12.56
C GLY A 100 -2.17 -19.94 11.85
N LYS A 101 -1.73 -19.36 10.72
CA LYS A 101 -0.55 -19.82 9.96
C LYS A 101 0.56 -18.79 9.94
N ALA A 102 1.81 -19.24 9.90
CA ALA A 102 2.95 -18.35 9.75
C ALA A 102 2.83 -17.53 8.45
N PHE A 103 3.07 -16.23 8.54
CA PHE A 103 2.92 -15.27 7.46
C PHE A 103 4.25 -14.58 7.16
N TYR A 104 4.99 -15.12 6.19
CA TYR A 104 6.25 -14.52 5.74
C TYR A 104 6.02 -13.55 4.59
N ILE A 105 6.71 -12.43 4.65
CA ILE A 105 6.47 -11.32 3.73
C ILE A 105 7.52 -11.32 2.62
N ASN A 106 7.04 -11.41 1.39
CA ASN A 106 7.73 -10.91 0.22
C ASN A 106 6.94 -9.70 -0.28
N GLY A 107 7.57 -8.54 -0.41
CA GLY A 107 6.86 -7.31 -0.68
C GLY A 107 7.73 -6.24 -1.33
N TRP A 108 7.22 -5.01 -1.33
CA TRP A 108 7.89 -3.88 -1.98
C TRP A 108 7.49 -2.54 -1.37
N ASN A 109 8.19 -1.49 -1.79
CA ASN A 109 7.87 -0.11 -1.51
C ASN A 109 7.35 0.60 -2.77
N SER A 110 6.30 1.41 -2.59
CA SER A 110 5.82 2.39 -3.57
C SER A 110 5.30 3.59 -2.79
N TYR A 111 6.15 4.58 -2.52
CA TYR A 111 5.79 5.73 -1.68
C TYR A 111 4.70 6.64 -2.30
N TRP A 112 4.59 6.61 -3.63
CA TRP A 112 3.82 7.54 -4.46
C TRP A 112 2.32 7.23 -4.58
N LEU A 113 1.82 6.13 -3.97
CA LEU A 113 0.46 5.65 -4.21
C LEU A 113 -0.62 6.70 -3.85
N MET A 114 -0.46 7.40 -2.73
CA MET A 114 -1.40 8.43 -2.30
C MET A 114 -1.39 9.62 -3.26
N ASP A 115 -0.20 10.15 -3.59
CA ASP A 115 -0.03 11.31 -4.46
C ASP A 115 -0.62 11.06 -5.86
N HIS A 116 -0.33 9.90 -6.46
CA HIS A 116 -0.90 9.52 -7.74
C HIS A 116 -2.39 9.19 -7.69
N SER A 117 -2.98 8.99 -6.51
CA SER A 117 -4.43 8.80 -6.37
C SER A 117 -5.21 10.12 -6.37
N VAL A 118 -4.53 11.28 -6.35
CA VAL A 118 -5.18 12.60 -6.33
C VAL A 118 -5.73 12.98 -7.71
N ASP A 119 -5.01 12.63 -8.78
CA ASP A 119 -5.36 12.96 -10.17
C ASP A 119 -5.95 11.73 -10.89
N GLU A 120 -7.10 11.89 -11.56
CA GLU A 120 -7.78 10.81 -12.29
C GLU A 120 -6.93 10.20 -13.41
N TYR A 121 -6.01 10.95 -14.00
CA TYR A 121 -5.11 10.45 -15.04
C TYR A 121 -4.03 9.50 -14.49
N THR A 122 -3.49 9.79 -13.31
CA THR A 122 -2.43 8.97 -12.69
C THR A 122 -2.98 7.89 -11.75
N LYS A 123 -4.22 8.04 -11.25
CA LYS A 123 -4.89 7.09 -10.35
C LYS A 123 -4.89 5.63 -10.83
N PRO A 124 -5.11 5.32 -12.13
CA PRO A 124 -5.04 3.93 -12.62
C PRO A 124 -3.71 3.21 -12.35
N ARG A 125 -2.60 3.96 -12.21
CA ARG A 125 -1.27 3.39 -11.92
C ARG A 125 -1.22 2.68 -10.57
N VAL A 126 -2.04 3.10 -9.60
CA VAL A 126 -2.11 2.49 -8.27
C VAL A 126 -2.65 1.07 -8.35
N ARG A 127 -3.75 0.88 -9.08
CA ARG A 127 -4.28 -0.46 -9.35
C ARG A 127 -3.30 -1.31 -10.12
N GLU A 128 -2.66 -0.75 -11.14
CA GLU A 128 -1.68 -1.45 -11.98
C GLU A 128 -0.51 -2.01 -11.14
N ILE A 129 0.11 -1.21 -10.27
CA ILE A 129 1.24 -1.68 -9.46
C ILE A 129 0.82 -2.70 -8.39
N LEU A 130 -0.35 -2.50 -7.76
CA LEU A 130 -0.89 -3.45 -6.78
C LEU A 130 -1.23 -4.80 -7.43
N GLN A 131 -1.82 -4.77 -8.62
CA GLN A 131 -2.11 -5.96 -9.41
C GLN A 131 -0.83 -6.66 -9.87
N ALA A 132 0.19 -5.91 -10.28
CA ALA A 132 1.50 -6.46 -10.63
C ALA A 132 2.15 -7.14 -9.42
N GLY A 133 2.10 -6.52 -8.24
CA GLY A 133 2.58 -7.12 -6.99
C GLY A 133 1.85 -8.42 -6.66
N ALA A 134 0.52 -8.43 -6.74
CA ALA A 134 -0.28 -9.64 -6.52
C ALA A 134 0.06 -10.75 -7.53
N THR A 135 0.30 -10.40 -8.79
CA THR A 135 0.71 -11.34 -9.85
C THR A 135 2.11 -11.92 -9.60
N MET A 136 2.98 -11.21 -8.89
CA MET A 136 4.27 -11.74 -8.44
C MET A 136 4.19 -12.55 -7.14
N GLY A 137 3.00 -12.67 -6.55
CA GLY A 137 2.80 -13.31 -5.24
C GLY A 137 3.29 -12.47 -4.05
N LEU A 138 3.53 -11.17 -4.25
CA LEU A 138 3.85 -10.25 -3.18
C LEU A 138 2.63 -10.03 -2.28
N THR A 139 2.89 -9.69 -1.03
CA THR A 139 1.88 -9.75 0.05
C THR A 139 1.71 -8.42 0.78
N VAL A 140 2.78 -7.63 0.88
CA VAL A 140 2.78 -6.34 1.59
C VAL A 140 3.42 -5.27 0.70
N CYS A 141 2.76 -4.13 0.59
CA CYS A 141 3.32 -2.91 0.03
C CYS A 141 3.50 -1.88 1.15
N ARG A 142 4.72 -1.37 1.30
CA ARG A 142 4.99 -0.23 2.18
C ARG A 142 4.85 1.08 1.39
N THR A 143 4.11 2.02 1.97
CA THR A 143 3.77 3.30 1.33
C THR A 143 3.52 4.39 2.37
N TRP A 144 3.51 5.65 1.95
CA TRP A 144 3.43 6.80 2.87
C TRP A 144 1.98 7.17 3.15
N ALA A 145 1.66 7.25 4.44
CA ALA A 145 0.43 7.84 4.95
C ALA A 145 0.66 9.29 5.43
N PHE A 146 1.65 9.95 4.83
CA PHE A 146 1.99 11.36 5.08
C PHE A 146 2.30 12.09 3.78
N ASN A 147 2.04 13.39 3.81
CA ASN A 147 2.58 14.40 2.91
C ASN A 147 2.33 15.74 3.61
N ASP A 148 3.37 16.30 4.22
CA ASP A 148 3.27 17.39 5.17
C ASP A 148 3.67 18.71 4.49
N GLY A 149 2.70 19.58 4.25
CA GLY A 149 2.93 20.95 3.76
C GLY A 149 3.49 21.09 2.33
N ASP A 150 3.59 20.00 1.56
CA ASP A 150 4.13 19.98 0.19
C ASP A 150 3.02 20.01 -0.90
N TYR A 151 3.40 19.89 -2.18
CA TYR A 151 2.48 19.64 -3.28
C TYR A 151 1.63 18.39 -3.00
N ASN A 152 0.31 18.48 -3.19
CA ASN A 152 -0.67 17.47 -2.78
C ASN A 152 -0.55 17.06 -1.29
N ALA A 153 -0.24 18.01 -0.40
CA ALA A 153 -0.19 17.77 1.04
C ALA A 153 -1.45 17.04 1.55
N LEU A 154 -1.23 15.92 2.22
CA LEU A 154 -2.25 15.27 3.04
C LEU A 154 -2.53 16.13 4.26
N GLN A 155 -1.50 16.58 4.96
CA GLN A 155 -1.59 17.49 6.09
C GLN A 155 -1.07 18.87 5.68
N ILE A 156 -1.98 19.84 5.62
CA ILE A 156 -1.70 21.20 5.15
C ILE A 156 -1.03 22.02 6.26
N SER A 157 -1.50 21.82 7.50
CA SER A 157 -0.98 22.41 8.73
C SER A 157 -1.30 21.44 9.89
N PRO A 158 -0.71 21.60 11.09
CA PRO A 158 -0.94 20.64 12.18
C PRO A 158 -2.43 20.38 12.44
N GLY A 159 -2.85 19.11 12.30
CA GLY A 159 -4.24 18.70 12.51
C GLY A 159 -5.23 19.04 11.39
N ARG A 160 -4.80 19.73 10.34
CA ARG A 160 -5.66 20.11 9.21
C ARG A 160 -5.30 19.33 7.96
N PHE A 161 -6.20 18.46 7.55
CA PHE A 161 -6.02 17.55 6.44
C PHE A 161 -6.73 18.03 5.17
N ASN A 162 -6.13 17.76 4.01
CA ASN A 162 -6.77 17.94 2.72
C ASN A 162 -7.69 16.75 2.43
N GLU A 163 -9.01 16.95 2.46
CA GLU A 163 -9.98 15.87 2.24
C GLU A 163 -9.85 15.20 0.86
N GLN A 164 -9.44 15.92 -0.18
CA GLN A 164 -9.23 15.32 -1.50
C GLN A 164 -8.07 14.30 -1.46
N VAL A 165 -6.96 14.67 -0.83
CA VAL A 165 -5.80 13.79 -0.66
C VAL A 165 -6.09 12.66 0.32
N PHE A 166 -6.90 12.91 1.36
CA PHE A 166 -7.34 11.86 2.28
C PHE A 166 -8.17 10.79 1.57
N LYS A 167 -9.07 11.19 0.68
CA LYS A 167 -9.83 10.27 -0.19
C LYS A 167 -8.93 9.52 -1.18
N ALA A 168 -7.80 10.13 -1.58
CA ALA A 168 -6.79 9.47 -2.38
C ALA A 168 -6.16 8.30 -1.59
N LEU A 169 -5.84 8.49 -0.31
CA LEU A 169 -5.40 7.41 0.58
C LEU A 169 -6.51 6.36 0.82
N ASP A 170 -7.77 6.78 0.95
CA ASP A 170 -8.93 5.87 1.05
C ASP A 170 -8.97 4.92 -0.16
N HIS A 171 -8.70 5.44 -1.37
CA HIS A 171 -8.64 4.67 -2.62
C HIS A 171 -7.51 3.64 -2.62
N VAL A 172 -6.30 4.01 -2.17
CA VAL A 172 -5.17 3.09 -2.06
C VAL A 172 -5.51 1.85 -1.22
N ILE A 173 -6.20 2.04 -0.09
CA ILE A 173 -6.62 0.93 0.77
C ILE A 173 -7.63 0.02 0.07
N VAL A 174 -8.62 0.60 -0.62
CA VAL A 174 -9.62 -0.20 -1.34
C VAL A 174 -9.00 -0.98 -2.50
N GLU A 175 -8.10 -0.37 -3.29
CA GLU A 175 -7.39 -1.08 -4.35
C GLU A 175 -6.50 -2.20 -3.80
N ALA A 176 -5.76 -1.93 -2.71
CA ALA A 176 -4.92 -2.96 -2.08
C ALA A 176 -5.78 -4.15 -1.61
N ARG A 177 -6.93 -3.87 -1.01
CA ARG A 177 -7.90 -4.90 -0.60
C ARG A 177 -8.37 -5.75 -1.77
N GLN A 178 -8.71 -5.12 -2.89
CA GLN A 178 -9.17 -5.81 -4.10
C GLN A 178 -8.11 -6.74 -4.69
N GLN A 179 -6.83 -6.35 -4.59
CA GLN A 179 -5.69 -7.16 -5.06
C GLN A 179 -5.16 -8.15 -4.01
N GLY A 180 -5.74 -8.18 -2.80
CA GLY A 180 -5.27 -9.04 -1.70
C GLY A 180 -3.90 -8.62 -1.15
N ILE A 181 -3.51 -7.37 -1.33
CA ILE A 181 -2.27 -6.78 -0.83
C ILE A 181 -2.54 -6.08 0.50
N ARG A 182 -1.62 -6.22 1.45
CA ARG A 182 -1.65 -5.48 2.71
C ARG A 182 -0.73 -4.28 2.70
N LEU A 183 -1.04 -3.27 3.52
CA LEU A 183 -0.31 -2.00 3.54
C LEU A 183 0.48 -1.80 4.83
N LEU A 184 1.77 -1.50 4.72
CA LEU A 184 2.59 -0.94 5.80
C LEU A 184 2.63 0.57 5.63
N PHE A 185 2.01 1.31 6.54
CA PHE A 185 1.92 2.76 6.47
C PHE A 185 2.96 3.43 7.36
N SER A 186 3.90 4.15 6.74
CA SER A 186 4.75 5.11 7.46
C SER A 186 4.00 6.40 7.70
N LEU A 187 4.11 6.94 8.91
CA LEU A 187 3.26 8.03 9.38
C LEU A 187 3.91 9.42 9.33
N VAL A 188 5.24 9.48 9.23
CA VAL A 188 6.01 10.72 9.01
C VAL A 188 7.39 10.37 8.45
N ASN A 189 8.07 11.32 7.83
CA ASN A 189 9.44 11.16 7.33
C ASN A 189 10.48 11.79 8.25
N ASN A 190 11.65 11.18 8.40
CA ASN A 190 12.84 11.86 8.91
C ASN A 190 13.51 12.75 7.84
N LEU A 191 13.45 12.33 6.58
CA LEU A 191 13.99 13.06 5.43
C LEU A 191 13.03 14.19 5.01
N GLN A 192 13.48 15.05 4.11
CA GLN A 192 12.75 16.25 3.68
C GLN A 192 11.64 15.97 2.65
N ALA A 193 11.74 14.87 1.89
CA ALA A 193 10.77 14.56 0.85
C ALA A 193 9.37 14.38 1.47
N TYR A 194 8.37 15.05 0.88
CA TYR A 194 6.99 15.10 1.38
C TYR A 194 6.89 15.73 2.78
N GLY A 195 7.79 16.67 3.09
CA GLY A 195 7.84 17.44 4.33
C GLY A 195 8.64 16.76 5.45
N GLY A 196 8.00 15.83 6.17
CA GLY A 196 8.60 15.12 7.30
C GLY A 196 8.87 16.01 8.52
N LYS A 197 9.76 15.56 9.41
CA LYS A 197 10.07 16.24 10.68
C LYS A 197 10.48 17.71 10.50
N THR A 198 11.13 18.03 9.38
CA THR A 198 11.53 19.39 9.01
C THR A 198 10.32 20.32 8.91
N GLN A 199 9.22 19.84 8.30
CA GLN A 199 8.01 20.64 8.15
C GLN A 199 7.28 20.83 9.49
N TYR A 200 7.31 19.83 10.37
CA TYR A 200 6.74 19.95 11.72
C TYR A 200 7.48 20.98 12.58
N VAL A 201 8.81 20.98 12.52
CA VAL A 201 9.64 22.01 13.18
C VAL A 201 9.33 23.38 12.61
N LYS A 202 9.20 23.51 11.29
CA LYS A 202 8.83 24.77 10.64
C LYS A 202 7.46 25.27 11.09
N TRP A 203 6.44 24.42 11.17
CA TRP A 203 5.12 24.82 11.67
C TRP A 203 5.19 25.38 13.09
N ALA A 204 5.87 24.68 14.02
CA ALA A 204 6.01 25.17 15.39
C ALA A 204 6.80 26.48 15.49
N TRP A 205 7.83 26.64 14.64
CA TRP A 205 8.64 27.85 14.60
C TRP A 205 7.85 29.05 14.07
N ASP A 206 7.12 28.87 12.96
CA ASP A 206 6.30 29.92 12.35
C ASP A 206 5.12 30.33 13.25
N GLU A 207 4.58 29.40 14.05
CA GLU A 207 3.55 29.67 15.08
C GLU A 207 4.12 30.34 16.34
N GLY A 208 5.46 30.42 16.49
CA GLY A 208 6.12 31.00 17.67
C GLY A 208 6.02 30.14 18.93
N VAL A 209 5.72 28.84 18.81
CA VAL A 209 5.56 27.89 19.92
C VAL A 209 6.70 26.87 20.04
N GLY A 210 7.56 26.80 19.03
CA GLY A 210 8.73 25.91 19.02
C GLY A 210 9.84 26.37 19.97
N LEU A 211 10.38 25.45 20.76
CA LEU A 211 11.50 25.67 21.68
C LEU A 211 12.84 25.87 20.95
N SER A 212 12.98 25.30 19.75
CA SER A 212 14.21 25.35 18.95
C SER A 212 13.91 25.12 17.46
N ALA A 213 14.70 25.77 16.60
CA ALA A 213 14.66 25.57 15.15
C ALA A 213 15.46 24.32 14.70
N SER A 214 16.08 23.58 15.63
CA SER A 214 16.76 22.33 15.31
C SER A 214 15.78 21.33 14.70
N ASN A 215 16.20 20.63 13.65
CA ASN A 215 15.37 19.61 13.00
C ASN A 215 15.00 18.46 13.97
N ASP A 216 15.86 18.19 14.95
CA ASP A 216 15.64 17.16 15.96
C ASP A 216 14.69 17.61 17.09
N SER A 217 14.27 18.88 17.12
CA SER A 217 13.23 19.35 18.04
C SER A 217 11.92 18.59 17.86
N PHE A 218 11.70 17.99 16.69
CA PHE A 218 10.62 17.05 16.45
C PHE A 218 10.50 15.95 17.52
N PHE A 219 11.63 15.49 18.08
CA PHE A 219 11.64 14.40 19.04
C PHE A 219 11.39 14.86 20.49
N PHE A 220 11.70 16.10 20.85
CA PHE A 220 11.65 16.55 22.26
C PHE A 220 10.73 17.74 22.52
N ASP A 221 10.37 18.52 21.52
CA ASP A 221 9.49 19.68 21.68
C ASP A 221 8.04 19.21 21.99
N PRO A 222 7.46 19.63 23.13
CA PRO A 222 6.11 19.20 23.51
C PRO A 222 5.02 19.59 22.50
N SER A 223 5.14 20.75 21.86
CA SER A 223 4.18 21.24 20.87
C SER A 223 4.24 20.38 19.61
N ILE A 224 5.46 20.09 19.12
CA ILE A 224 5.66 19.25 17.94
C ILE A 224 5.23 17.80 18.19
N ARG A 225 5.56 17.26 19.37
CA ARG A 225 5.06 15.94 19.82
C ARG A 225 3.54 15.88 19.81
N ASN A 226 2.87 16.97 20.20
CA ASN A 226 1.42 17.06 20.15
C ASN A 226 0.86 17.16 18.72
N TYR A 227 1.56 17.84 17.80
CA TYR A 227 1.18 17.84 16.38
C TYR A 227 1.19 16.44 15.79
N PHE A 228 2.25 15.65 16.07
CA PHE A 228 2.30 14.25 15.65
C PHE A 228 1.08 13.50 16.18
N LYS A 229 0.72 13.68 17.46
CA LYS A 229 -0.44 13.01 18.08
C LYS A 229 -1.81 13.45 17.57
N ASN A 230 -1.92 14.39 16.62
CA ASN A 230 -3.21 14.81 16.08
C ASN A 230 -3.75 13.82 15.03
N TYR A 231 -3.95 12.56 15.46
CA TYR A 231 -4.16 11.38 14.62
C TYR A 231 -5.60 11.16 14.17
N THR A 232 -6.11 12.09 13.36
CA THR A 232 -7.37 11.84 12.64
C THR A 232 -7.25 10.65 11.65
N LEU A 233 -6.02 10.27 11.28
CA LEU A 233 -5.73 9.19 10.32
C LEU A 233 -6.07 7.80 10.83
N LEU A 234 -5.70 7.45 12.05
CA LEU A 234 -5.95 6.10 12.58
C LEU A 234 -7.45 5.84 12.75
N THR A 235 -8.21 6.88 13.08
CA THR A 235 -9.67 6.84 13.23
C THR A 235 -10.40 7.31 11.97
N ARG A 236 -9.70 7.49 10.84
CA ARG A 236 -10.31 7.89 9.58
C ARG A 236 -11.28 6.79 9.14
N LYS A 237 -12.54 7.16 8.94
CA LYS A 237 -13.50 6.30 8.25
C LYS A 237 -13.29 6.41 6.74
N ASN A 238 -12.85 5.32 6.12
CA ASN A 238 -12.62 5.27 4.68
C ASN A 238 -13.93 5.59 3.94
N THR A 239 -13.90 6.59 3.05
CA THR A 239 -15.11 7.09 2.37
C THR A 239 -15.68 6.11 1.33
N LEU A 240 -14.90 5.15 0.87
CA LEU A 240 -15.29 4.20 -0.18
C LEU A 240 -15.86 2.90 0.40
N ASN A 241 -15.28 2.38 1.49
CA ASN A 241 -15.68 1.10 2.08
C ASN A 241 -16.36 1.24 3.46
N GLY A 242 -16.31 2.41 4.08
CA GLY A 242 -16.94 2.73 5.36
C GLY A 242 -16.25 2.15 6.60
N ILE A 243 -15.07 1.53 6.47
CA ILE A 243 -14.30 0.93 7.57
C ILE A 243 -13.34 1.99 8.13
N GLU A 244 -13.23 2.08 9.45
CA GLU A 244 -12.18 2.92 10.06
C GLU A 244 -10.80 2.30 9.82
N TYR A 245 -9.76 3.09 9.60
CA TYR A 245 -8.43 2.58 9.30
C TYR A 245 -7.92 1.62 10.38
N ARG A 246 -8.07 1.95 11.67
CA ARG A 246 -7.77 1.05 12.80
C ARG A 246 -8.54 -0.27 12.82
N ASP A 247 -9.61 -0.37 12.05
CA ASP A 247 -10.48 -1.55 11.93
C ASP A 247 -10.35 -2.25 10.56
N ASP A 248 -9.51 -1.75 9.64
CA ASP A 248 -9.36 -2.33 8.29
C ASP A 248 -8.15 -3.30 8.23
N PRO A 249 -8.38 -4.62 8.21
CA PRO A 249 -7.31 -5.62 8.13
C PRO A 249 -6.52 -5.58 6.82
N THR A 250 -6.89 -4.74 5.85
CA THR A 250 -6.03 -4.46 4.69
C THR A 250 -4.73 -3.79 5.13
N ILE A 251 -4.74 -3.07 6.25
CA ILE A 251 -3.52 -2.52 6.83
C ILE A 251 -2.79 -3.66 7.56
N PHE A 252 -1.52 -3.86 7.22
CA PHE A 252 -0.64 -4.83 7.87
C PHE A 252 -0.12 -4.27 9.19
N ALA A 253 0.40 -3.05 9.16
CA ALA A 253 1.05 -2.43 10.29
C ALA A 253 1.20 -0.91 10.11
N TRP A 254 1.39 -0.23 11.22
CA TRP A 254 1.83 1.16 11.30
C TRP A 254 3.34 1.23 11.50
N GLU A 255 3.96 2.26 10.94
CA GLU A 255 5.37 2.61 11.14
C GLU A 255 5.45 4.06 11.64
N LEU A 256 6.06 4.26 12.82
CA LEU A 256 6.07 5.57 13.47
C LEU A 256 6.70 6.66 12.61
N ILE A 257 7.84 6.37 11.99
CA ILE A 257 8.64 7.34 11.22
C ILE A 257 9.60 6.61 10.29
N ASN A 258 9.67 7.04 9.04
CA ASN A 258 10.69 6.57 8.10
C ASN A 258 12.09 7.06 8.53
N GLU A 259 13.01 6.13 8.78
CA GLU A 259 14.45 6.38 9.02
C GLU A 259 14.79 7.43 10.09
N PRO A 260 14.29 7.31 11.34
CA PRO A 260 14.52 8.32 12.36
C PRO A 260 16.01 8.45 12.70
N ARG A 261 16.49 9.70 12.68
CA ARG A 261 17.83 10.07 13.13
C ARG A 261 17.73 11.30 14.04
N CYS A 262 18.29 11.21 15.25
CA CYS A 262 18.41 12.30 16.22
C CYS A 262 19.90 12.59 16.44
N ILE A 263 20.49 13.35 15.51
CA ILE A 263 21.94 13.59 15.44
C ILE A 263 22.43 14.46 16.60
N THR A 264 21.55 15.32 17.11
CA THR A 264 21.84 16.18 18.27
C THR A 264 22.01 15.42 19.59
N ASP A 265 21.56 14.16 19.66
CA ASP A 265 21.70 13.30 20.83
C ASP A 265 22.21 11.90 20.45
N ALA A 266 23.53 11.77 20.35
CA ALA A 266 24.17 10.51 20.04
C ALA A 266 23.99 9.42 21.12
N SER A 267 23.52 9.76 22.34
CA SER A 267 23.23 8.76 23.37
C SER A 267 22.02 7.89 23.00
N GLY A 268 21.12 8.45 22.18
CA GLY A 268 19.85 7.87 21.77
C GLY A 268 18.73 7.96 22.81
N ASP A 269 18.92 8.70 23.91
CA ASP A 269 17.91 8.87 24.95
C ASP A 269 16.70 9.66 24.41
N THR A 270 16.94 10.75 23.70
CA THR A 270 15.88 11.60 23.12
C THR A 270 14.97 10.82 22.17
N LEU A 271 15.56 10.03 21.27
CA LEU A 271 14.78 9.24 20.32
C LEU A 271 14.06 8.07 21.03
N GLN A 272 14.69 7.46 22.04
CA GLN A 272 14.05 6.42 22.84
C GLN A 272 12.78 6.95 23.53
N ASP A 273 12.87 8.10 24.20
CA ASP A 273 11.76 8.71 24.92
C ASP A 273 10.61 9.09 23.98
N TRP A 274 10.93 9.51 22.75
CA TRP A 274 9.93 9.77 21.72
C TRP A 274 9.24 8.47 21.26
N ILE A 275 10.01 7.41 20.98
CA ILE A 275 9.47 6.12 20.55
C ILE A 275 8.54 5.52 21.62
N GLU A 276 8.93 5.57 22.89
CA GLU A 276 8.12 5.06 24.00
C GLU A 276 6.77 5.79 24.09
N GLU A 277 6.79 7.12 24.03
CA GLU A 277 5.57 7.93 24.06
C GLU A 277 4.67 7.72 22.85
N MET A 278 5.24 7.79 21.64
CA MET A 278 4.45 7.72 20.41
C MET A 278 3.91 6.32 20.14
N SER A 279 4.67 5.28 20.49
CA SER A 279 4.18 3.90 20.38
C SER A 279 3.04 3.62 21.36
N ALA A 280 3.14 4.12 22.61
CA ALA A 280 2.06 4.00 23.58
C ALA A 280 0.80 4.77 23.13
N PHE A 281 0.98 5.96 22.56
CA PHE A 281 -0.12 6.74 22.01
C PHE A 281 -0.83 6.01 20.85
N VAL A 282 -0.09 5.52 19.86
CA VAL A 282 -0.67 4.77 18.73
C VAL A 282 -1.42 3.53 19.22
N LYS A 283 -0.83 2.74 20.13
CA LYS A 283 -1.47 1.54 20.68
C LYS A 283 -2.67 1.83 21.59
N ALA A 284 -2.78 3.03 22.15
CA ALA A 284 -3.98 3.43 22.89
C ALA A 284 -5.20 3.62 21.97
N ILE A 285 -4.96 4.04 20.72
CA ILE A 285 -6.00 4.25 19.71
C ILE A 285 -6.31 2.97 18.94
N ASP A 286 -5.27 2.23 18.55
CA ASP A 286 -5.35 1.03 17.73
C ASP A 286 -4.63 -0.15 18.40
N LYS A 287 -5.42 -1.12 18.86
CA LYS A 287 -4.94 -2.34 19.51
C LYS A 287 -4.92 -3.56 18.58
N LYS A 288 -5.30 -3.38 17.31
CA LYS A 288 -5.47 -4.48 16.34
C LYS A 288 -4.27 -4.59 15.41
N HIS A 289 -3.75 -3.47 14.93
CA HIS A 289 -2.61 -3.47 14.01
C HIS A 289 -1.27 -3.62 14.71
N LEU A 290 -0.33 -4.23 13.99
CA LEU A 290 1.08 -4.25 14.36
C LEU A 290 1.70 -2.85 14.26
N LEU A 291 2.76 -2.60 15.02
CA LEU A 291 3.50 -1.34 15.03
C LEU A 291 5.01 -1.61 14.96
N THR A 292 5.69 -0.85 14.12
CA THR A 292 7.16 -0.76 14.09
C THR A 292 7.62 0.69 14.19
N VAL A 293 8.91 0.88 14.42
CA VAL A 293 9.53 2.21 14.48
C VAL A 293 9.78 2.76 13.07
N GLY A 294 10.37 1.96 12.16
CA GLY A 294 10.88 2.42 10.85
C GLY A 294 12.39 2.71 10.84
N LEU A 295 13.14 2.02 11.70
CA LEU A 295 14.59 2.09 11.78
C LEU A 295 15.28 1.56 10.53
N GLU A 296 16.42 2.18 10.20
CA GLU A 296 17.41 1.62 9.27
C GLU A 296 18.13 0.41 9.87
N GLY A 297 18.21 0.31 11.20
CA GLY A 297 18.77 -0.83 11.93
C GLY A 297 20.15 -0.59 12.58
N PHE A 298 20.62 0.65 12.68
CA PHE A 298 21.94 0.90 13.28
C PHE A 298 21.99 0.52 14.77
N TYR A 299 23.11 -0.10 15.18
CA TYR A 299 23.40 -0.36 16.58
C TYR A 299 23.91 0.91 17.27
N GLY A 300 23.37 1.20 18.45
CA GLY A 300 23.70 2.39 19.23
C GLY A 300 25.11 2.36 19.84
N PRO A 301 25.56 3.47 20.44
CA PRO A 301 26.95 3.68 20.86
C PRO A 301 27.42 2.72 21.98
N LYS A 302 26.49 2.16 22.76
CA LYS A 302 26.79 1.23 23.86
C LYS A 302 26.80 -0.23 23.42
N ASN A 303 26.32 -0.55 22.21
CA ASN A 303 26.25 -1.92 21.73
C ASN A 303 27.58 -2.34 21.06
N PRO A 304 28.21 -3.45 21.46
CA PRO A 304 29.48 -3.89 20.88
C PRO A 304 29.40 -4.23 19.37
N LYS A 305 28.22 -4.63 18.87
CA LYS A 305 28.00 -4.91 17.43
C LYS A 305 28.16 -3.66 16.56
N ARG A 306 28.12 -2.45 17.13
CA ARG A 306 28.38 -1.21 16.37
C ARG A 306 29.75 -1.19 15.68
N LEU A 307 30.74 -1.90 16.23
CA LEU A 307 32.10 -1.94 15.67
C LEU A 307 32.26 -2.95 14.54
N THR A 308 31.36 -3.92 14.45
CA THR A 308 31.52 -5.07 13.55
C THR A 308 30.38 -5.18 12.54
N VAL A 309 29.21 -4.63 12.82
CA VAL A 309 27.99 -4.80 12.01
C VAL A 309 27.53 -3.50 11.37
N ASN A 310 27.61 -2.35 12.07
CA ASN A 310 27.28 -1.06 11.44
C ASN A 310 28.16 -0.81 10.21
N PRO A 311 27.66 -0.06 9.20
CA PRO A 311 28.46 0.26 8.03
C PRO A 311 29.73 0.98 8.43
N GLU A 312 29.61 2.09 9.16
CA GLU A 312 30.74 2.84 9.69
C GLU A 312 30.46 3.41 11.08
N MET A 313 31.46 4.06 11.66
CA MET A 313 31.39 4.65 13.00
C MET A 313 30.29 5.71 13.14
N TRP A 314 29.98 6.46 12.06
CA TRP A 314 28.95 7.50 12.08
C TRP A 314 27.56 6.95 12.37
N ALA A 315 27.26 5.72 11.94
CA ALA A 315 25.93 5.11 12.08
C ALA A 315 25.50 5.01 13.55
N SER A 316 26.45 4.72 14.45
CA SER A 316 26.19 4.63 15.90
C SER A 316 25.95 5.97 16.59
N ARG A 317 26.09 7.10 15.87
CA ARG A 317 25.96 8.47 16.41
C ARG A 317 24.70 9.19 15.91
N LEU A 318 23.84 8.49 15.19
CA LEU A 318 22.59 9.05 14.65
C LEU A 318 21.42 9.03 15.66
N GLY A 319 21.69 8.67 16.92
CA GLY A 319 20.68 8.61 17.99
C GLY A 319 19.76 7.38 17.94
N SER A 320 19.83 6.55 16.90
CA SER A 320 19.12 5.27 16.84
C SER A 320 19.91 4.13 17.48
N ASP A 321 19.19 3.18 18.07
CA ASP A 321 19.72 1.95 18.63
C ASP A 321 18.75 0.80 18.36
N PHE A 322 19.08 -0.03 17.38
CA PHE A 322 18.25 -1.15 16.93
C PHE A 322 17.71 -2.01 18.06
N ILE A 323 18.55 -2.37 19.04
CA ILE A 323 18.13 -3.25 20.13
C ILE A 323 17.25 -2.49 21.12
N ARG A 324 17.70 -1.32 21.58
CA ARG A 324 16.98 -0.55 22.60
C ARG A 324 15.62 -0.09 22.09
N ASN A 325 15.58 0.50 20.90
CA ASN A 325 14.36 1.00 20.28
C ASN A 325 13.38 -0.14 19.97
N SER A 326 13.87 -1.27 19.46
CA SER A 326 13.02 -2.42 19.16
C SER A 326 12.59 -3.20 20.41
N LYS A 327 13.20 -3.02 21.58
CA LYS A 327 12.78 -3.65 22.85
C LYS A 327 11.53 -3.01 23.47
N VAL A 328 11.12 -1.82 23.02
CA VAL A 328 9.91 -1.13 23.52
C VAL A 328 8.69 -2.06 23.44
N PRO A 329 7.88 -2.23 24.51
CA PRO A 329 6.81 -3.22 24.55
C PRO A 329 5.75 -3.06 23.47
N ASN A 330 5.42 -1.81 23.10
CA ASN A 330 4.41 -1.48 22.10
C ASN A 330 4.90 -1.67 20.65
N ILE A 331 6.19 -1.93 20.45
CA ILE A 331 6.75 -2.24 19.14
C ILE A 331 6.63 -3.75 18.90
N ASP A 332 5.90 -4.15 17.89
CA ASP A 332 5.61 -5.56 17.64
C ASP A 332 6.74 -6.24 16.89
N PHE A 333 7.38 -5.57 15.94
CA PHE A 333 8.48 -6.12 15.14
C PHE A 333 9.56 -5.08 14.90
N ALA A 334 10.77 -5.55 14.60
CA ALA A 334 11.89 -4.69 14.28
C ALA A 334 11.98 -4.47 12.77
N SER A 335 12.31 -3.24 12.35
CA SER A 335 12.56 -2.88 10.96
C SER A 335 14.04 -2.60 10.71
N VAL A 336 14.52 -2.89 9.51
CA VAL A 336 15.91 -2.71 9.06
C VAL A 336 15.92 -2.33 7.58
N HIS A 337 16.78 -1.40 7.18
CA HIS A 337 17.00 -1.02 5.78
C HIS A 337 18.36 -1.58 5.28
N ILE A 338 18.59 -1.58 3.96
CA ILE A 338 19.84 -2.09 3.36
C ILE A 338 20.22 -1.25 2.13
N TYR A 339 21.22 -0.37 2.29
CA TYR A 339 21.78 0.46 1.19
C TYR A 339 23.31 0.57 1.28
N PRO A 340 24.06 -0.53 1.10
CA PRO A 340 25.51 -0.51 1.30
C PRO A 340 26.24 0.44 0.35
N ASP A 341 25.73 0.65 -0.87
CA ASP A 341 26.28 1.59 -1.85
C ASP A 341 26.06 3.07 -1.48
N HIS A 342 25.06 3.37 -0.65
CA HIS A 342 24.91 4.70 -0.06
C HIS A 342 25.66 4.86 1.26
N TRP A 343 25.88 3.78 1.99
CA TRP A 343 26.55 3.81 3.29
C TRP A 343 28.08 3.73 3.20
N PHE A 344 28.60 3.18 2.10
CA PHE A 344 30.03 3.07 1.84
C PHE A 344 30.40 3.81 0.56
N HIS A 345 31.49 4.58 0.60
CA HIS A 345 31.94 5.36 -0.56
C HIS A 345 32.99 4.66 -1.41
N ASP A 346 33.63 3.59 -0.90
CA ASP A 346 34.85 3.01 -1.45
C ASP A 346 34.83 1.47 -1.55
N LYS A 347 33.68 0.83 -1.28
CA LYS A 347 33.57 -0.64 -1.33
C LYS A 347 33.26 -1.17 -2.72
N GLU A 348 33.92 -2.27 -3.06
CA GLU A 348 33.56 -3.04 -4.24
C GLU A 348 32.25 -3.83 -4.04
N PHE A 349 31.56 -4.15 -5.15
CA PHE A 349 30.29 -4.87 -5.11
C PHE A 349 30.33 -6.19 -4.31
N HIS A 350 31.41 -6.97 -4.41
CA HIS A 350 31.54 -8.22 -3.64
C HIS A 350 31.64 -8.00 -2.13
N GLU A 351 32.25 -6.89 -1.72
CA GLU A 351 32.32 -6.51 -0.31
C GLU A 351 30.94 -6.07 0.20
N ASN A 352 30.17 -5.35 -0.63
CA ASN A 352 28.77 -5.02 -0.32
C ASN A 352 27.95 -6.28 -0.09
N LEU A 353 28.10 -7.33 -0.91
CA LEU A 353 27.40 -8.60 -0.69
C LEU A 353 27.79 -9.28 0.64
N LYS A 354 29.08 -9.24 1.02
CA LYS A 354 29.54 -9.78 2.31
C LYS A 354 28.94 -8.99 3.47
N PHE A 355 28.92 -7.66 3.36
CA PHE A 355 28.32 -6.78 4.34
C PHE A 355 26.83 -7.10 4.51
N VAL A 356 26.06 -7.17 3.42
CA VAL A 356 24.61 -7.47 3.45
C VAL A 356 24.33 -8.80 4.14
N SER A 357 25.10 -9.84 3.80
CA SER A 357 24.97 -11.14 4.46
C SER A 357 25.21 -11.03 5.97
N LYS A 358 26.27 -10.34 6.40
CA LYS A 358 26.59 -10.14 7.83
C LYS A 358 25.52 -9.30 8.54
N TRP A 359 25.07 -8.23 7.89
CA TRP A 359 24.02 -7.33 8.34
C TRP A 359 22.75 -8.11 8.63
N MET A 360 22.25 -8.88 7.66
CA MET A 360 21.01 -9.64 7.83
C MET A 360 21.12 -10.72 8.90
N HIS A 361 22.19 -11.52 8.90
CA HIS A 361 22.36 -12.56 9.91
C HIS A 361 22.40 -12.00 11.32
N SER A 362 23.08 -10.88 11.53
CA SER A 362 23.20 -10.26 12.86
C SER A 362 21.85 -9.77 13.40
N HIS A 363 21.05 -9.10 12.54
CA HIS A 363 19.73 -8.60 12.94
C HIS A 363 18.73 -9.72 13.16
N ILE A 364 18.71 -10.74 12.31
CA ILE A 364 17.86 -11.93 12.49
C ILE A 364 18.24 -12.66 13.79
N GLU A 365 19.54 -12.81 14.08
CA GLU A 365 19.99 -13.40 15.34
C GLU A 365 19.52 -12.61 16.56
N ASP A 366 19.53 -11.28 16.50
CA ASP A 366 19.00 -10.46 17.59
C ASP A 366 17.48 -10.55 17.70
N GLY A 367 16.76 -10.67 16.59
CA GLY A 367 15.33 -11.00 16.59
C GLY A 367 15.03 -12.31 17.34
N ASP A 368 15.86 -13.32 17.11
CA ASP A 368 15.74 -14.65 17.73
C ASP A 368 16.11 -14.66 19.22
N LYS A 369 17.22 -13.99 19.58
CA LYS A 369 17.86 -14.17 20.89
C LYS A 369 17.64 -13.02 21.86
N GLU A 370 17.55 -11.79 21.34
CA GLU A 370 17.54 -10.57 22.17
C GLU A 370 16.15 -9.93 22.26
N LEU A 371 15.40 -9.95 21.16
CA LEU A 371 14.13 -9.25 21.04
C LEU A 371 12.91 -10.17 21.20
N ASN A 372 13.05 -11.45 20.82
CA ASN A 372 11.92 -12.37 20.62
C ASN A 372 10.84 -11.74 19.72
N LYS A 373 11.27 -11.07 18.64
CA LYS A 373 10.43 -10.28 17.72
C LYS A 373 10.75 -10.65 16.28
N PRO A 374 9.77 -10.60 15.36
CA PRO A 374 10.05 -10.66 13.93
C PRO A 374 10.96 -9.50 13.53
N VAL A 375 11.80 -9.73 12.53
CA VAL A 375 12.69 -8.75 11.90
C VAL A 375 12.32 -8.65 10.43
N MET A 376 11.94 -7.44 10.03
CA MET A 376 11.54 -7.08 8.67
C MET A 376 12.60 -6.20 8.03
N PHE A 377 13.03 -6.56 6.83
CA PHE A 377 13.90 -5.71 6.02
C PHE A 377 13.02 -4.82 5.14
N THR A 378 12.56 -3.71 5.70
CA THR A 378 11.51 -2.86 5.13
C THR A 378 11.96 -2.01 3.94
N GLU A 379 13.27 -1.93 3.70
CA GLU A 379 13.84 -1.42 2.46
C GLU A 379 15.13 -2.15 2.10
N TYR A 380 15.33 -2.36 0.81
CA TYR A 380 16.63 -2.69 0.26
C TYR A 380 16.71 -2.29 -1.22
N GLY A 381 17.86 -1.77 -1.63
CA GLY A 381 18.09 -1.33 -3.00
C GLY A 381 19.57 -1.38 -3.37
N LEU A 382 19.83 -1.35 -4.68
CA LEU A 382 21.17 -1.11 -5.25
C LEU A 382 21.02 -0.10 -6.39
N SER A 383 21.66 1.06 -6.27
CA SER A 383 21.54 2.17 -7.20
C SER A 383 22.04 1.77 -8.59
N ASN A 384 21.32 2.20 -9.62
CA ASN A 384 21.76 2.05 -11.01
C ASN A 384 22.76 3.14 -11.43
N GLN A 385 23.04 4.12 -10.57
CA GLN A 385 24.06 5.16 -10.79
C GLN A 385 25.44 4.78 -10.27
N ASN A 386 25.58 3.59 -9.67
CA ASN A 386 26.89 3.05 -9.32
C ASN A 386 27.80 3.02 -10.57
N LYS A 387 29.07 3.44 -10.41
CA LYS A 387 30.01 3.67 -11.53
C LYS A 387 30.14 2.48 -12.50
N ASP A 388 30.13 1.26 -11.96
CA ASP A 388 30.27 0.01 -12.71
C ASP A 388 29.00 -0.84 -12.59
N PHE A 389 27.84 -0.18 -12.63
CA PHE A 389 26.54 -0.82 -12.46
C PHE A 389 26.20 -1.73 -13.63
N GLU A 390 25.94 -2.99 -13.31
CA GLU A 390 25.37 -3.96 -14.25
C GLU A 390 24.02 -4.45 -13.72
N PRO A 391 22.95 -4.56 -14.54
CA PRO A 391 21.65 -5.04 -14.06
C PRO A 391 21.72 -6.38 -13.30
N SER A 392 22.65 -7.27 -13.68
CA SER A 392 22.87 -8.55 -13.00
C SER A 392 23.37 -8.42 -11.55
N GLN A 393 23.96 -7.27 -11.18
CA GLN A 393 24.36 -6.99 -9.80
C GLN A 393 23.14 -6.83 -8.89
N ARG A 394 22.05 -6.19 -9.35
CA ARG A 394 20.78 -6.16 -8.60
C ARG A 394 20.25 -7.56 -8.32
N ASP A 395 20.25 -8.43 -9.33
CA ASP A 395 19.78 -9.80 -9.16
C ASP A 395 20.62 -10.58 -8.13
N ARG A 396 21.95 -10.44 -8.18
CA ARG A 396 22.86 -11.06 -7.21
C ARG A 396 22.65 -10.50 -5.80
N PHE A 397 22.49 -9.19 -5.67
CA PHE A 397 22.25 -8.50 -4.41
C PHE A 397 20.90 -8.92 -3.79
N TYR A 398 19.82 -8.87 -4.56
CA TYR A 398 18.49 -9.32 -4.12
C TYR A 398 18.50 -10.79 -3.75
N LYS A 399 19.21 -11.64 -4.53
CA LYS A 399 19.31 -13.06 -4.21
C LYS A 399 19.91 -13.33 -2.83
N VAL A 400 20.93 -12.59 -2.41
CA VAL A 400 21.51 -12.72 -1.05
C VAL A 400 20.45 -12.45 0.02
N ILE A 401 19.65 -11.39 -0.17
CA ILE A 401 18.61 -10.97 0.77
C ILE A 401 17.49 -12.01 0.85
N LEU A 402 16.93 -12.37 -0.30
CA LEU A 402 15.82 -13.32 -0.39
C LEU A 402 16.21 -14.72 0.13
N ASP A 403 17.46 -15.16 -0.12
CA ASP A 403 17.98 -16.40 0.43
C ASP A 403 18.15 -16.36 1.96
N ALA A 404 18.55 -15.22 2.54
CA ALA A 404 18.64 -15.07 3.99
C ALA A 404 17.26 -15.18 4.65
N ILE A 405 16.25 -14.50 4.10
CA ILE A 405 14.85 -14.61 4.56
C ILE A 405 14.36 -16.04 4.44
N TYR A 406 14.55 -16.69 3.30
CA TYR A 406 14.10 -18.06 3.11
C TYR A 406 14.77 -19.05 4.09
N LYS A 407 16.08 -18.88 4.35
CA LYS A 407 16.81 -19.71 5.32
C LYS A 407 16.30 -19.51 6.74
N SER A 408 15.95 -18.28 7.11
CA SER A 408 15.31 -17.97 8.39
C SER A 408 13.94 -18.64 8.48
N ALA A 409 13.09 -18.44 7.48
CA ALA A 409 11.74 -19.00 7.43
C ALA A 409 11.73 -20.54 7.54
N LYS A 410 12.64 -21.22 6.84
CA LYS A 410 12.79 -22.68 6.91
C LYS A 410 13.09 -23.20 8.33
N LYS A 411 13.66 -22.35 9.19
CA LYS A 411 14.01 -22.68 10.58
C LYS A 411 13.03 -22.08 11.60
N ASN A 412 11.95 -21.43 11.14
CA ASN A 412 11.06 -20.61 11.98
C ASN A 412 11.82 -19.51 12.76
N GLY A 413 12.89 -18.96 12.17
CA GLY A 413 13.66 -17.86 12.73
C GLY A 413 13.04 -16.49 12.43
N SER A 414 13.48 -15.46 13.13
CA SER A 414 12.87 -14.12 13.17
C SER A 414 12.88 -13.33 11.87
N GLY A 415 13.70 -13.70 10.87
CA GLY A 415 13.69 -13.09 9.55
C GLY A 415 12.36 -13.32 8.85
N ALA A 416 11.46 -12.35 8.99
CA ALA A 416 10.04 -12.50 8.69
C ALA A 416 9.66 -11.98 7.30
N GLY A 417 10.55 -11.23 6.65
CA GLY A 417 10.32 -10.78 5.29
C GLY A 417 11.19 -9.61 4.86
N SER A 418 11.01 -9.22 3.61
CA SER A 418 11.75 -8.13 2.98
C SER A 418 10.91 -7.38 1.95
N LEU A 419 11.13 -6.07 1.82
CA LEU A 419 10.43 -5.19 0.89
C LEU A 419 11.45 -4.49 -0.01
N VAL A 420 11.41 -4.76 -1.32
CA VAL A 420 12.30 -4.10 -2.29
C VAL A 420 11.99 -2.61 -2.38
N TRP A 421 13.02 -1.76 -2.36
CA TRP A 421 12.94 -0.37 -2.78
C TRP A 421 13.46 -0.26 -4.23
N GLN A 422 12.65 0.13 -5.20
CA GLN A 422 11.19 0.33 -5.15
C GLN A 422 10.55 -0.03 -6.48
N LEU A 423 9.23 -0.25 -6.49
CA LEU A 423 8.52 -0.62 -7.70
C LEU A 423 7.67 0.53 -8.28
N PHE A 424 7.70 0.61 -9.61
CA PHE A 424 6.98 1.57 -10.43
C PHE A 424 6.19 0.88 -11.55
N VAL A 425 5.34 1.66 -12.20
CA VAL A 425 4.79 1.35 -13.52
C VAL A 425 5.50 2.15 -14.61
N GLY A 426 5.24 1.85 -15.89
CA GLY A 426 5.89 2.55 -17.01
C GLY A 426 5.60 4.06 -17.03
N GLY A 427 6.57 4.85 -17.52
CA GLY A 427 6.43 6.30 -17.68
C GLY A 427 6.50 7.10 -16.36
N MET A 428 7.20 6.56 -15.37
CA MET A 428 7.43 7.18 -14.05
C MET A 428 8.88 7.60 -13.82
N ASP A 429 9.68 7.78 -14.88
CA ASP A 429 11.13 8.01 -14.77
C ASP A 429 11.50 9.21 -13.88
N LYS A 430 10.64 10.24 -13.81
CA LYS A 430 10.84 11.42 -12.97
C LYS A 430 10.77 11.15 -11.46
N TYR A 431 10.15 10.03 -11.06
CA TYR A 431 10.02 9.61 -9.66
C TYR A 431 11.12 8.64 -9.25
N ASN A 432 11.96 8.22 -10.21
CA ASN A 432 13.01 7.25 -9.97
C ASN A 432 14.20 7.90 -9.25
N ASP A 433 14.43 7.46 -8.02
CA ASP A 433 15.54 7.84 -7.16
C ASP A 433 16.71 6.86 -7.29
N GLU A 434 17.04 6.45 -8.51
CA GLU A 434 18.11 5.50 -8.85
C GLU A 434 17.78 4.03 -8.56
N PHE A 435 16.81 3.73 -7.69
CA PHE A 435 16.47 2.36 -7.29
C PHE A 435 15.26 1.77 -8.02
N GLY A 436 14.52 2.60 -8.74
CA GLY A 436 13.27 2.25 -9.40
C GLY A 436 13.36 1.04 -10.31
N ILE A 437 12.37 0.17 -10.20
CA ILE A 437 12.19 -1.01 -11.04
C ILE A 437 10.75 -1.03 -11.56
N VAL A 438 10.62 -1.08 -12.87
CA VAL A 438 9.38 -1.52 -13.52
C VAL A 438 9.52 -3.04 -13.71
N PRO A 439 8.81 -3.89 -12.94
CA PRO A 439 9.15 -5.31 -12.82
C PRO A 439 9.18 -6.05 -14.17
N TRP A 440 8.19 -5.85 -15.02
CA TRP A 440 8.08 -6.54 -16.32
C TRP A 440 9.13 -6.09 -17.35
N GLU A 441 9.78 -4.94 -17.15
CA GLU A 441 10.91 -4.49 -17.97
C GLU A 441 12.25 -5.10 -17.50
N ARG A 442 12.26 -5.82 -16.37
CA ARG A 442 13.42 -6.50 -15.81
C ARG A 442 13.15 -8.00 -15.61
N PRO A 443 13.16 -8.82 -16.69
CA PRO A 443 12.70 -10.21 -16.64
C PRO A 443 13.42 -11.10 -15.62
N SER A 444 14.73 -10.88 -15.41
CA SER A 444 15.52 -11.65 -14.44
C SER A 444 15.13 -11.32 -13.00
N THR A 445 15.03 -10.04 -12.67
CA THR A 445 14.57 -9.57 -11.36
C THR A 445 13.13 -9.99 -11.09
N TYR A 446 12.24 -9.85 -12.08
CA TYR A 446 10.85 -10.31 -12.02
C TYR A 446 10.75 -11.80 -11.69
N LYS A 447 11.55 -12.63 -12.38
CA LYS A 447 11.62 -14.06 -12.13
C LYS A 447 12.12 -14.37 -10.71
N LEU A 448 13.15 -13.67 -10.25
CA LEU A 448 13.72 -13.85 -8.90
C LEU A 448 12.70 -13.54 -7.80
N ILE A 449 11.91 -12.47 -7.96
CA ILE A 449 10.84 -12.10 -7.01
C ILE A 449 9.78 -13.19 -6.94
N ILE A 450 9.30 -13.69 -8.09
CA ILE A 450 8.31 -14.78 -8.15
C ILE A 450 8.85 -16.06 -7.51
N GLU A 451 10.09 -16.42 -7.80
CA GLU A 451 10.72 -17.61 -7.24
C GLU A 451 10.75 -17.57 -5.71
N GLN A 452 11.01 -16.40 -5.12
CA GLN A 452 10.93 -16.23 -3.68
C GLN A 452 9.52 -16.42 -3.14
N SER A 453 8.52 -15.79 -3.76
CA SER A 453 7.10 -15.95 -3.37
C SER A 453 6.72 -17.44 -3.39
N CYS A 454 7.10 -18.17 -4.44
CA CYS A 454 6.88 -19.60 -4.55
C CYS A 454 7.59 -20.42 -3.47
N ARG A 455 8.85 -20.08 -3.17
CA ARG A 455 9.63 -20.78 -2.13
C ARG A 455 9.01 -20.60 -0.75
N LEU A 456 8.58 -19.40 -0.39
CA LEU A 456 7.91 -19.13 0.89
C LEU A 456 6.55 -19.84 0.98
N ALA A 457 5.75 -19.78 -0.09
CA ALA A 457 4.45 -20.47 -0.14
C ALA A 457 4.57 -22.00 -0.02
N ARG A 458 5.67 -22.61 -0.51
CA ARG A 458 5.93 -24.05 -0.35
C ARG A 458 6.22 -24.45 1.10
N LEU A 459 6.75 -23.56 1.93
CA LEU A 459 7.06 -23.86 3.33
C LEU A 459 5.80 -23.89 4.22
N HIS A 460 4.83 -23.02 3.96
CA HIS A 460 3.71 -22.80 4.89
C HIS A 460 2.31 -22.91 4.24
N GLY A 461 2.28 -23.25 2.95
CA GLY A 461 1.08 -23.23 2.11
C GLY A 461 0.74 -21.80 1.65
N PRO A 462 0.06 -21.64 0.51
CA PRO A 462 -0.41 -20.34 0.09
C PRO A 462 -1.49 -19.84 1.05
N THR A 463 -1.47 -18.55 1.34
CA THR A 463 -2.57 -17.88 2.06
C THR A 463 -3.81 -17.84 1.16
N GLN A 464 -4.99 -17.61 1.75
CA GLN A 464 -6.24 -17.51 0.99
C GLN A 464 -6.21 -16.38 -0.07
N GLN A 465 -5.32 -15.38 0.14
CA GLN A 465 -5.06 -14.25 -0.74
C GLN A 465 -4.14 -14.61 -1.94
N GLN A 466 -3.46 -15.76 -1.90
CA GLN A 466 -2.49 -16.20 -2.90
C GLN A 466 -3.06 -17.29 -3.84
N ARG A 467 -4.36 -17.26 -4.17
CA ARG A 467 -4.98 -18.31 -5.02
C ARG A 467 -4.26 -18.49 -6.37
N ASN A 468 -3.84 -17.39 -6.99
CA ASN A 468 -3.12 -17.40 -8.27
C ASN A 468 -1.67 -17.90 -8.15
N LEU A 469 -1.11 -17.92 -6.93
CA LEU A 469 0.27 -18.34 -6.70
C LEU A 469 0.46 -19.86 -6.91
N LYS A 470 -0.59 -20.67 -6.67
CA LYS A 470 -0.54 -22.10 -6.96
C LYS A 470 -0.32 -22.37 -8.45
N ASP A 471 -1.00 -21.63 -9.31
CA ASP A 471 -0.87 -21.78 -10.77
C ASP A 471 0.50 -21.25 -11.23
N LEU A 472 0.93 -20.10 -10.70
CA LEU A 472 2.25 -19.51 -10.99
C LEU A 472 3.42 -20.44 -10.61
N CYS A 473 3.32 -21.13 -9.47
CA CYS A 473 4.39 -21.97 -8.96
C CYS A 473 4.38 -23.42 -9.49
N SER A 474 3.30 -23.83 -10.17
CA SER A 474 3.14 -25.17 -10.77
C SER A 474 3.52 -25.20 -12.25
N GLN A 475 3.31 -24.10 -13.00
CA GLN A 475 3.70 -23.98 -14.42
C GLN A 475 5.22 -23.89 -14.69
N ARG A 476 6.06 -23.98 -13.65
CA ARG A 476 7.52 -23.83 -13.74
C ARG A 476 8.31 -24.99 -13.10
N GLN A 477 7.68 -26.15 -12.95
CA GLN A 477 8.38 -27.44 -12.85
C GLN A 477 8.76 -27.89 -14.25
#